data_AF-A0A930EV38-F1
#
_entry.id   AF-A0A930EV38-F1
#
_cell.length_a   1.000
_cell.length_b   1.000
_cell.length_c   1.000
_cell.angle_alpha   90.00
_cell.angle_beta   90.00
_cell.angle_gamma   90.00
#
_symmetry.space_group_name_H-M   'P 1'
#
loop_
_entity.id
_entity.type
_entity.pdbx_description
1 polymer ?
#
loop_
_entity_poly.entity_id
_entity_poly.type
_entity_poly.pdbx_seq_one_letter_code
_entity_poly.pdbx_strand_id
1 'polypeptide(L)'
;MTHSPTTATPADAALEREATPASSKRRPLALALATLAVAALLVLSLSTGEYSILSQDDGWRIFLAVRVPRTIALVLSGAAMSMSGLVMQLVTQNRFAEPSTTGTTEWAGLGLLVIMIVWPGAPILVRMTCAIIFAFVGTMVFFALLRRVSLRSSLLVPIMGMMLGAVVSAISTFLALETNTLQSVSVWFQGSFTSVYEGQYEILWIVTIVVAIVFIMADRLTAVSL
;
A
#
# COMPACT_ATOMS: atom_id res chain seq x y z
N MET A 1 -62.62 -18.57 -36.83
CA MET A 1 -62.00 -17.99 -35.61
C MET A 1 -60.85 -18.90 -35.21
N THR A 2 -59.69 -18.69 -35.83
CA THR A 2 -58.50 -19.55 -35.66
C THR A 2 -57.38 -18.66 -35.16
N HIS A 3 -57.13 -18.70 -33.86
CA HIS A 3 -55.90 -18.19 -33.27
C HIS A 3 -54.76 -19.08 -33.74
N SER A 4 -53.89 -18.57 -34.61
CA SER A 4 -52.58 -19.18 -34.87
C SER A 4 -51.50 -18.44 -34.08
N PRO A 5 -50.46 -19.16 -33.61
CA PRO A 5 -49.57 -18.71 -32.57
C PRO A 5 -48.48 -17.83 -33.14
N THR A 6 -48.20 -16.70 -32.49
CA THR A 6 -47.00 -15.89 -32.73
C THR A 6 -45.77 -16.72 -32.40
N THR A 7 -45.09 -17.23 -33.42
CA THR A 7 -43.76 -17.81 -33.32
C THR A 7 -42.77 -16.68 -33.02
N ALA A 8 -42.24 -16.66 -31.80
CA ALA A 8 -41.12 -15.80 -31.43
C ALA A 8 -39.93 -16.05 -32.36
N THR A 9 -39.33 -14.99 -32.88
CA THR A 9 -38.18 -15.06 -33.76
C THR A 9 -36.97 -15.53 -32.96
N PRO A 10 -36.07 -16.39 -33.48
CA PRO A 10 -34.87 -16.83 -32.74
C PRO A 10 -33.91 -15.69 -32.35
N ALA A 11 -34.09 -14.48 -32.93
CA ALA A 11 -33.39 -13.27 -32.54
C ALA A 11 -33.89 -12.68 -31.20
N ASP A 12 -35.19 -12.77 -30.91
CA ASP A 12 -35.76 -12.27 -29.65
C ASP A 12 -35.32 -13.14 -28.46
N ALA A 13 -35.20 -14.45 -28.68
CA ALA A 13 -34.67 -15.40 -27.69
C ALA A 13 -33.16 -15.24 -27.43
N ALA A 14 -32.42 -14.60 -28.34
CA ALA A 14 -30.99 -14.33 -28.19
C ALA A 14 -30.73 -13.05 -27.38
N LEU A 15 -31.62 -12.05 -27.46
CA LEU A 15 -31.50 -10.79 -26.73
C LEU A 15 -31.92 -10.90 -25.25
N GLU A 16 -32.75 -11.88 -24.88
CA GLU A 16 -33.07 -12.15 -23.47
C GLU A 16 -31.98 -12.93 -22.72
N ARG A 17 -30.97 -13.48 -23.40
CA ARG A 17 -29.90 -14.28 -22.76
C ARG A 17 -28.75 -13.47 -22.19
N GLU A 18 -28.73 -12.15 -22.35
CA GLU A 18 -27.58 -11.31 -22.00
C GLU A 18 -27.73 -10.48 -20.72
N ALA A 19 -28.65 -10.85 -19.82
CA ALA A 19 -28.75 -10.21 -18.51
C ALA A 19 -29.12 -11.21 -17.39
N THR A 20 -28.37 -12.30 -17.24
CA THR A 20 -28.35 -13.00 -15.95
C THR A 20 -27.42 -12.24 -14.99
N PRO A 21 -27.92 -11.60 -13.92
CA PRO A 21 -27.07 -11.06 -12.88
C PRO A 21 -26.41 -12.26 -12.20
N ALA A 22 -25.12 -12.47 -12.48
CA ALA A 22 -24.34 -13.55 -11.87
C ALA A 22 -24.23 -13.32 -10.34
N SER A 23 -25.17 -13.92 -9.62
CA SER A 23 -25.10 -14.42 -8.23
C SER A 23 -24.40 -13.53 -7.19
N SER A 24 -25.20 -12.75 -6.46
CA SER A 24 -24.78 -11.95 -5.30
C SER A 24 -24.32 -12.79 -4.07
N LYS A 25 -24.50 -14.12 -4.10
CA LYS A 25 -24.13 -15.03 -2.98
C LYS A 25 -22.65 -15.42 -2.96
N ARG A 26 -21.91 -15.27 -4.07
CA ARG A 26 -20.46 -15.61 -4.10
C ARG A 26 -19.57 -14.56 -3.44
N ARG A 27 -20.00 -13.29 -3.44
CA ARG A 27 -19.28 -12.18 -2.81
C ARG A 27 -19.12 -12.32 -1.28
N PRO A 28 -20.17 -12.60 -0.49
CA PRO A 28 -20.00 -12.75 0.96
C PRO A 28 -19.15 -13.97 1.33
N LEU A 29 -19.24 -15.06 0.56
CA LEU A 29 -18.44 -16.26 0.79
C LEU A 29 -16.95 -16.05 0.48
N ALA A 30 -16.64 -15.32 -0.60
CA ALA A 30 -15.26 -14.94 -0.91
C ALA A 30 -14.64 -14.03 0.18
N LEU A 31 -15.42 -13.08 0.71
CA LEU A 31 -14.99 -12.22 1.82
C LEU A 31 -14.79 -13.02 3.11
N ALA A 32 -15.69 -13.95 3.41
CA ALA A 32 -15.56 -14.85 4.58
C ALA A 32 -14.29 -15.73 4.47
N LEU A 33 -14.01 -16.27 3.29
CA LEU A 33 -12.78 -17.04 3.07
C LEU A 33 -11.53 -16.18 3.19
N ALA A 34 -11.53 -14.97 2.63
CA ALA A 34 -10.40 -14.05 2.71
C ALA A 34 -10.12 -13.63 4.17
N THR A 35 -11.16 -13.30 4.92
CA THR A 35 -11.03 -12.95 6.35
C THR A 35 -10.53 -14.12 7.19
N LEU A 36 -11.02 -15.34 6.92
CA LEU A 36 -10.54 -16.54 7.60
C LEU A 36 -9.08 -16.85 7.24
N ALA A 37 -8.67 -16.68 5.99
CA ALA A 37 -7.29 -16.83 5.56
C ALA A 37 -6.37 -15.80 6.25
N VAL A 38 -6.78 -14.53 6.33
CA VAL A 38 -6.04 -13.49 7.06
C VAL A 38 -5.93 -13.86 8.54
N ALA A 39 -7.02 -14.29 9.19
CA ALA A 39 -6.99 -14.72 10.59
C ALA A 39 -6.01 -15.90 10.81
N ALA A 40 -6.02 -16.89 9.92
CA ALA A 40 -5.08 -18.01 9.97
C ALA A 40 -3.62 -17.54 9.81
N LEU A 41 -3.35 -16.62 8.89
CA LEU A 41 -2.02 -16.03 8.70
C LEU A 41 -1.56 -15.22 9.92
N LEU A 42 -2.46 -14.53 10.61
CA LEU A 42 -2.14 -13.81 11.85
C LEU A 42 -1.77 -14.77 12.98
N VAL A 43 -2.52 -15.85 13.16
CA VAL A 43 -2.20 -16.89 14.14
C VAL A 43 -0.86 -17.53 13.83
N LEU A 44 -0.60 -17.85 12.57
CA LEU A 44 0.68 -18.40 12.13
C LEU A 44 1.82 -17.40 12.37
N SER A 45 1.63 -16.12 12.04
CA SER A 45 2.61 -15.06 12.26
C SER A 45 3.00 -14.92 13.72
N LEU A 46 2.02 -14.94 14.64
CA LEU A 46 2.25 -14.85 16.08
C LEU A 46 2.92 -16.11 16.64
N SER A 47 2.61 -17.27 16.07
CA SER A 47 3.17 -18.57 16.48
C SER A 47 4.59 -18.78 15.95
N THR A 48 4.94 -18.18 14.81
CA THR A 48 6.24 -18.33 14.15
C THR A 48 7.32 -17.54 14.90
N GLY A 49 8.36 -18.23 15.38
CA GLY A 49 9.58 -17.61 15.87
C GLY A 49 10.50 -18.63 16.52
N GLU A 50 11.81 -18.36 16.44
CA GLU A 50 12.88 -19.25 16.91
C GLU A 50 12.82 -19.50 18.42
N TYR A 51 12.40 -18.49 19.19
CA TYR A 51 12.26 -18.58 20.64
C TYR A 51 10.91 -19.23 21.01
N SER A 52 10.94 -20.42 21.58
CA SER A 52 9.71 -21.16 21.94
C SER A 52 8.96 -20.46 23.08
N ILE A 53 7.68 -20.16 22.83
CA ILE A 53 6.81 -19.42 23.77
C ILE A 53 6.49 -20.26 25.01
N LEU A 54 6.41 -21.59 24.88
CA LEU A 54 5.94 -22.51 25.93
C LEU A 54 7.06 -23.15 26.76
N SER A 55 8.31 -23.12 26.30
CA SER A 55 9.40 -23.88 26.96
C SER A 55 10.37 -23.02 27.77
N GLN A 56 10.23 -21.70 27.73
CA GLN A 56 11.14 -20.77 28.41
C GLN A 56 10.33 -19.73 29.20
N ASP A 57 10.81 -19.42 30.40
CA ASP A 57 10.11 -18.55 31.36
C ASP A 57 9.88 -17.12 30.82
N ASP A 58 10.76 -16.65 29.91
CA ASP A 58 10.67 -15.33 29.27
C ASP A 58 9.88 -15.33 27.94
N GLY A 59 9.34 -16.48 27.52
CA GLY A 59 8.64 -16.62 26.23
C GLY A 59 7.46 -15.67 26.06
N TRP A 60 6.70 -15.44 27.14
CA TRP A 60 5.57 -14.50 27.15
C TRP A 60 6.02 -13.04 27.04
N ARG A 61 7.16 -12.68 27.65
CA ARG A 61 7.71 -11.33 27.57
C ARG A 61 8.17 -11.01 26.14
N ILE A 62 8.84 -11.94 25.46
CA ILE A 62 9.24 -11.78 24.06
C ILE A 62 8.02 -11.74 23.12
N PHE A 63 7.00 -12.55 23.41
CA PHE A 63 5.74 -12.54 22.65
C PHE A 63 5.09 -11.15 22.66
N LEU A 64 4.93 -10.54 23.85
CA LEU A 64 4.32 -9.23 24.00
C LEU A 64 5.22 -8.08 23.53
N ALA A 65 6.52 -8.13 23.81
CA ALA A 65 7.43 -7.03 23.50
C ALA A 65 7.82 -6.94 22.02
N VAL A 66 7.72 -8.06 21.27
CA VAL A 66 8.26 -8.15 19.91
C VAL A 66 7.24 -8.70 18.90
N ARG A 67 6.67 -9.88 19.15
CA ARG A 67 5.83 -10.56 18.14
C ARG A 67 4.53 -9.80 17.89
N VAL A 68 3.83 -9.40 18.95
CA VAL A 68 2.58 -8.65 18.85
C VAL A 68 2.79 -7.28 18.16
N PRO A 69 3.75 -6.43 18.57
CA PRO A 69 4.05 -5.18 17.87
C PRO A 69 4.38 -5.37 16.38
N ARG A 70 5.17 -6.38 16.02
CA ARG A 70 5.52 -6.66 14.62
C ARG A 70 4.32 -7.09 13.79
N THR A 71 3.47 -7.98 14.31
CA THR A 71 2.27 -8.41 13.59
C THR A 71 1.31 -7.24 13.39
N ILE A 72 1.13 -6.37 14.39
CA ILE A 72 0.33 -5.15 14.25
C ILE A 72 0.91 -4.24 13.16
N ALA A 73 2.23 -4.02 13.16
CA ALA A 73 2.89 -3.19 12.15
C ALA A 73 2.70 -3.74 10.74
N LEU A 74 2.86 -5.06 10.55
CA LEU A 74 2.65 -5.73 9.26
C LEU A 74 1.22 -5.53 8.74
N VAL A 75 0.21 -5.71 9.60
CA VAL A 75 -1.20 -5.52 9.24
C VAL A 75 -1.48 -4.07 8.88
N LEU A 76 -1.02 -3.13 9.71
CA LEU A 76 -1.25 -1.70 9.48
C LEU A 76 -0.55 -1.20 8.21
N SER A 77 0.69 -1.62 7.97
CA SER A 77 1.40 -1.30 6.72
C SER A 77 0.70 -1.89 5.50
N GLY A 78 0.24 -3.14 5.55
CA GLY A 78 -0.51 -3.76 4.46
C GLY A 78 -1.85 -3.06 4.17
N ALA A 79 -2.57 -2.68 5.22
CA ALA A 79 -3.82 -1.92 5.10
C ALA A 79 -3.57 -0.53 4.50
N ALA A 80 -2.55 0.19 4.99
CA ALA A 80 -2.19 1.51 4.48
C ALA A 80 -1.72 1.47 3.02
N MET A 81 -0.91 0.47 2.63
CA MET A 81 -0.48 0.27 1.25
C MET A 81 -1.67 -0.01 0.33
N SER A 82 -2.59 -0.90 0.74
CA SER A 82 -3.79 -1.22 -0.03
C SER A 82 -4.70 0.01 -0.23
N MET A 83 -4.94 0.77 0.85
CA MET A 83 -5.74 2.00 0.80
C MET A 83 -5.07 3.07 -0.08
N SER A 84 -3.77 3.32 0.09
CA SER A 84 -3.06 4.31 -0.72
C SER A 84 -3.01 3.94 -2.21
N GLY A 85 -2.90 2.65 -2.55
CA GLY A 85 -3.06 2.14 -3.91
C GLY A 85 -4.43 2.48 -4.49
N LEU A 86 -5.50 2.15 -3.77
CA LEU A 86 -6.88 2.47 -4.19
C LEU A 86 -7.08 3.98 -4.37
N VAL A 87 -6.63 4.80 -3.42
CA VAL A 87 -6.74 6.26 -3.51
C VAL A 87 -5.99 6.79 -4.72
N MET A 88 -4.78 6.30 -5.00
CA MET A 88 -4.00 6.70 -6.17
C MET A 88 -4.72 6.34 -7.47
N GLN A 89 -5.27 5.12 -7.56
CA GLN A 89 -6.02 4.66 -8.73
C GLN A 89 -7.27 5.52 -8.98
N LEU A 90 -7.98 5.92 -7.91
CA LEU A 90 -9.16 6.79 -8.01
C LEU A 90 -8.79 8.21 -8.46
N VAL A 91 -7.77 8.82 -7.84
CA VAL A 91 -7.34 10.20 -8.15
C VAL A 91 -6.77 10.32 -9.56
N THR A 92 -6.03 9.31 -10.02
CA THR A 92 -5.43 9.30 -11.35
C THR A 92 -6.33 8.68 -12.43
N GLN A 93 -7.49 8.11 -12.03
CA GLN A 93 -8.36 7.29 -12.88
C GLN A 93 -7.58 6.25 -13.68
N ASN A 94 -6.61 5.60 -13.04
CA ASN A 94 -5.67 4.72 -13.69
C ASN A 94 -5.36 3.50 -12.84
N ARG A 95 -5.81 2.33 -13.30
CA ARG A 95 -5.61 1.04 -12.60
C ARG A 95 -4.15 0.63 -12.45
N PHE A 96 -3.24 1.22 -13.22
CA PHE A 96 -1.80 0.93 -13.14
C PHE A 96 -1.05 1.90 -12.23
N ALA A 97 -1.73 2.92 -11.69
CA ALA A 97 -1.11 3.90 -10.83
C ALA A 97 -1.18 3.46 -9.37
N GLU A 98 -0.01 3.40 -8.74
CA GLU A 98 0.16 3.21 -7.31
C GLU A 98 1.20 4.21 -6.78
N PRO A 99 1.21 4.53 -5.48
CA PRO A 99 2.18 5.46 -4.90
C PRO A 99 3.64 5.13 -5.24
N SER A 100 3.99 3.84 -5.23
CA SER A 100 5.31 3.34 -5.64
C SER A 100 5.62 3.65 -7.11
N THR A 101 4.66 3.44 -8.02
CA THR A 101 4.84 3.73 -9.45
C THR A 101 4.96 5.22 -9.77
N THR A 102 4.50 6.10 -8.87
CA THR A 102 4.65 7.56 -9.01
C THR A 102 5.99 8.11 -8.50
N GLY A 103 6.87 7.22 -8.01
CA GLY A 103 8.17 7.58 -7.46
C GLY A 103 8.15 7.99 -5.98
N THR A 104 6.98 7.97 -5.33
CA THR A 104 6.81 8.51 -3.96
C THR A 104 7.67 7.75 -2.94
N THR A 105 7.89 6.45 -3.14
CA THR A 105 8.75 5.59 -2.33
C THR A 105 10.23 5.99 -2.40
N GLU A 106 10.72 6.33 -3.58
CA GLU A 106 12.10 6.73 -3.83
C GLU A 106 12.39 8.09 -3.19
N TRP A 107 11.44 9.02 -3.27
CA TRP A 107 11.54 10.31 -2.58
C TRP A 107 11.54 10.14 -1.06
N ALA A 108 10.66 9.29 -0.51
CA ALA A 108 10.67 8.97 0.92
C ALA A 108 12.01 8.39 1.37
N GLY A 109 12.57 7.47 0.57
CA GLY A 109 13.88 6.86 0.80
C GLY A 109 15.02 7.87 0.78
N LEU A 110 15.01 8.81 -0.18
CA LEU A 110 15.97 9.91 -0.23
C LEU A 110 15.89 10.78 1.03
N GLY A 111 14.68 11.15 1.46
CA GLY A 111 14.49 11.96 2.68
C GLY A 111 15.01 11.25 3.93
N LEU A 112 14.79 9.93 4.01
CA LEU A 112 15.30 9.10 5.09
C LEU A 112 16.83 8.99 5.07
N LEU A 113 17.43 8.85 3.89
CA LEU A 113 18.88 8.84 3.72
C LEU A 113 19.51 10.17 4.15
N VAL A 114 18.93 11.29 3.69
CA VAL A 114 19.41 12.64 4.01
C VAL A 114 19.42 12.87 5.52
N ILE A 115 18.34 12.55 6.24
CA ILE A 115 18.31 12.74 7.70
C ILE A 115 19.26 11.79 8.42
N MET A 116 19.49 10.57 7.91
CA MET A 116 20.48 9.65 8.50
C MET A 116 21.91 10.11 8.31
N ILE A 117 22.23 10.79 7.21
CA ILE A 117 23.55 11.38 6.98
C ILE A 117 23.75 12.62 7.85
N VAL A 118 22.75 13.51 7.89
CA VAL A 118 22.84 14.79 8.63
C VAL A 118 22.75 14.57 10.14
N TRP A 119 21.87 13.67 10.59
CA TRP A 119 21.65 13.37 12.00
C TRP A 119 21.38 11.87 12.22
N PRO A 120 22.43 11.04 12.32
CA PRO A 120 22.30 9.59 12.49
C PRO A 120 21.51 9.16 13.74
N GLY A 121 21.54 9.97 14.79
CA GLY A 121 20.83 9.77 16.06
C GLY A 121 19.42 10.38 16.11
N ALA A 122 18.88 10.89 15.00
CA ALA A 122 17.57 11.52 15.00
C ALA A 122 16.48 10.57 15.54
N PRO A 123 15.55 11.05 16.38
CA PRO A 123 14.42 10.24 16.82
C PRO A 123 13.59 9.72 15.64
N ILE A 124 12.94 8.57 15.83
CA ILE A 124 12.13 7.91 14.80
C ILE A 124 11.07 8.84 14.19
N LEU A 125 10.44 9.69 15.01
CA LEU A 125 9.42 10.64 14.54
C LEU A 125 10.01 11.71 13.60
N VAL A 126 11.23 12.16 13.85
CA VAL A 126 11.95 13.11 12.98
C VAL A 126 12.29 12.44 11.65
N ARG A 127 12.77 11.18 11.70
CA ARG A 127 13.07 10.41 10.48
C ARG A 127 11.83 10.22 9.61
N MET A 128 10.70 9.84 10.24
CA MET A 128 9.41 9.68 9.55
C MET A 128 8.93 11.01 8.95
N THR A 129 9.03 12.11 9.70
CA THR A 129 8.62 13.43 9.23
C THR A 129 9.45 13.87 8.02
N CYS A 130 10.78 13.69 8.06
CA CYS A 130 11.65 13.97 6.92
C CYS A 130 11.27 13.13 5.69
N ALA A 131 11.04 11.83 5.86
CA ALA A 131 10.60 10.95 4.78
C ALA A 131 9.26 11.40 4.18
N ILE A 132 8.29 11.77 5.03
CA ILE A 132 6.97 12.28 4.60
C ILE A 132 7.10 13.58 3.82
N ILE A 133 7.93 14.53 4.27
CA ILE A 133 8.15 15.81 3.59
C ILE A 133 8.75 15.56 2.20
N PHE A 134 9.80 14.74 2.10
CA PHE A 134 10.41 14.43 0.81
C PHE A 134 9.44 13.69 -0.11
N ALA A 135 8.71 12.70 0.41
CA ALA A 135 7.67 11.99 -0.33
C ALA A 135 6.63 12.97 -0.90
N PHE A 136 6.13 13.89 -0.06
CA PHE A 136 5.17 14.90 -0.45
C PHE A 136 5.72 15.82 -1.55
N VAL A 137 6.93 16.35 -1.37
CA VAL A 137 7.62 17.16 -2.39
C VAL A 137 7.75 16.38 -3.70
N GLY A 138 8.16 15.12 -3.62
CA GLY A 138 8.28 14.23 -4.77
C GLY A 138 6.98 14.01 -5.52
N THR A 139 5.89 13.74 -4.80
CA THR A 139 4.55 13.60 -5.38
C THR A 139 4.08 14.92 -6.01
N MET A 140 4.38 16.08 -5.41
CA MET A 140 4.06 17.38 -6.00
C MET A 140 4.84 17.64 -7.30
N VAL A 141 6.13 17.30 -7.32
CA VAL A 141 6.98 17.37 -8.53
C VAL A 141 6.41 16.46 -9.61
N PHE A 142 6.04 15.23 -9.27
CA PHE A 142 5.42 14.29 -10.19
C PHE A 142 4.13 14.86 -10.82
N PHE A 143 3.21 15.38 -10.01
CA PHE A 143 1.98 16.00 -10.53
C PHE A 143 2.26 17.26 -11.36
N ALA A 144 3.25 18.07 -11.00
CA ALA A 144 3.64 19.25 -11.77
C ALA A 144 4.18 18.85 -13.16
N LEU A 145 4.98 17.79 -13.24
CA LEU A 145 5.45 17.23 -14.52
C LEU A 145 4.28 16.67 -15.33
N LEU A 146 3.36 15.94 -14.69
CA LEU A 146 2.22 15.34 -15.36
C LEU A 146 1.29 16.40 -15.99
N ARG A 147 1.14 17.58 -15.35
CA ARG A 147 0.38 18.70 -15.93
C ARG A 147 0.98 19.27 -17.22
N ARG A 148 2.28 19.09 -17.45
CA ARG A 148 2.98 19.57 -18.65
C ARG A 148 2.87 18.60 -19.84
N VAL A 149 2.46 17.35 -19.59
CA VAL A 149 2.35 16.33 -20.63
C VAL A 149 0.94 16.35 -21.24
N SER A 150 0.86 16.59 -22.55
CA SER A 150 -0.41 16.67 -23.30
C SER A 150 -0.99 15.30 -23.66
N LEU A 151 -0.14 14.28 -23.83
CA LEU A 151 -0.54 12.92 -24.15
C LEU A 151 -0.95 12.18 -22.87
N ARG A 152 -2.22 11.83 -22.75
CA ARG A 152 -2.75 11.12 -21.57
C ARG A 152 -3.10 9.68 -21.95
N SER A 153 -2.08 8.84 -22.05
CA SER A 153 -2.30 7.39 -22.04
C SER A 153 -2.25 6.86 -20.61
N SER A 154 -3.08 5.86 -20.30
CA SER A 154 -3.09 5.21 -18.98
C SER A 154 -1.73 4.56 -18.63
N LEU A 155 -0.87 4.26 -19.61
CA LEU A 155 0.47 3.75 -19.32
C LEU A 155 1.50 4.85 -19.06
N LEU A 156 1.25 6.09 -19.48
CA LEU A 156 2.23 7.16 -19.35
C LEU A 156 2.44 7.59 -17.89
N VAL A 157 1.37 7.60 -17.08
CA VAL A 157 1.44 8.04 -15.67
C VAL A 157 2.42 7.16 -14.86
N PRO A 158 2.31 5.82 -14.86
CA PRO A 158 3.27 4.97 -14.14
C PRO A 158 4.68 5.01 -14.74
N ILE A 159 4.81 5.08 -16.08
CA ILE A 159 6.14 5.12 -16.73
C ILE A 159 6.90 6.39 -16.31
N MET A 160 6.24 7.55 -16.35
CA MET A 160 6.84 8.81 -15.92
C MET A 160 7.27 8.77 -14.46
N GLY A 161 6.46 8.15 -13.60
CA GLY A 161 6.78 8.03 -12.18
C GLY A 161 7.96 7.08 -11.93
N MET A 162 8.02 5.95 -12.63
CA MET A 162 9.18 5.05 -12.60
C MET A 162 10.45 5.73 -13.11
N MET A 163 10.36 6.55 -14.17
CA MET A 163 11.51 7.32 -14.67
C MET A 163 11.98 8.36 -13.65
N LEU A 164 11.07 9.11 -13.04
CA LEU A 164 11.40 10.08 -11.99
C LEU A 164 11.99 9.37 -10.76
N GLY A 165 11.39 8.26 -10.33
CA GLY A 165 11.86 7.42 -9.25
C GLY A 165 13.27 6.88 -9.51
N ALA A 166 13.57 6.42 -10.73
CA ALA A 166 14.90 5.95 -11.10
C ALA A 166 15.97 7.05 -10.98
N VAL A 167 15.66 8.29 -11.36
CA VAL A 167 16.56 9.44 -11.18
C VAL A 167 16.85 9.69 -9.69
N VAL A 168 15.81 9.70 -8.86
CA VAL A 168 15.92 9.90 -7.40
C VAL A 168 16.67 8.74 -6.73
N SER A 169 16.43 7.51 -7.19
CA SER A 169 17.12 6.31 -6.72
C SER A 169 18.60 6.32 -7.08
N ALA A 170 18.96 6.80 -8.28
CA ALA A 170 20.35 6.98 -8.68
C ALA A 170 21.06 8.02 -7.79
N ILE A 171 20.40 9.15 -7.49
CA ILE A 171 20.93 10.16 -6.55
C ILE A 171 21.11 9.56 -5.14
N SER A 172 20.11 8.82 -4.67
CA SER A 172 20.16 8.16 -3.36
C SER A 172 21.30 7.14 -3.29
N THR A 173 21.51 6.37 -4.35
CA THR A 173 22.59 5.39 -4.47
C THR A 173 23.95 6.07 -4.48
N PHE A 174 24.11 7.16 -5.25
CA PHE A 174 25.35 7.94 -5.27
C PHE A 174 25.70 8.48 -3.88
N LEU A 175 24.74 9.11 -3.19
CA LEU A 175 24.94 9.61 -1.82
C LEU A 175 25.28 8.48 -0.84
N ALA A 176 24.64 7.32 -0.99
CA ALA A 176 24.89 6.16 -0.13
C ALA A 176 26.27 5.55 -0.34
N LEU A 177 26.82 5.61 -1.56
CA LEU A 177 28.20 5.21 -1.85
C LEU A 177 29.20 6.15 -1.18
N GLU A 178 29.03 7.46 -1.34
CA GLU A 178 29.88 8.49 -0.73
C GLU A 178 29.89 8.41 0.81
N THR A 179 28.73 8.07 1.41
CA THR A 179 28.56 8.01 2.86
C THR A 179 28.67 6.60 3.45
N ASN A 180 29.12 5.61 2.66
CA ASN A 180 29.24 4.21 3.05
C ASN A 180 27.96 3.62 3.71
N THR A 181 26.79 4.10 3.26
CA THR A 181 25.46 3.78 3.81
C THR A 181 24.65 2.89 2.83
N LEU A 182 25.33 2.30 1.83
CA LEU A 182 24.71 1.47 0.79
C LEU A 182 23.91 0.28 1.35
N GLN A 183 24.41 -0.37 2.40
CA GLN A 183 23.70 -1.48 3.05
C GLN A 183 22.39 -1.01 3.68
N SER A 184 22.39 0.12 4.39
CA SER A 184 21.19 0.67 4.99
C SER A 184 20.15 0.99 3.92
N VAL A 185 20.55 1.62 2.81
CA VAL A 185 19.66 1.90 1.67
C VAL A 185 19.08 0.62 1.08
N SER A 186 19.88 -0.43 0.93
CA SER A 186 19.40 -1.73 0.45
C SER A 186 18.32 -2.34 1.37
N VAL A 187 18.52 -2.27 2.69
CA VAL A 187 17.53 -2.74 3.68
C VAL A 187 16.23 -1.92 3.60
N TRP A 188 16.31 -0.61 3.38
CA TRP A 188 15.13 0.25 3.25
C TRP A 188 14.29 -0.07 2.02
N PHE A 189 14.92 -0.28 0.86
CA PHE A 189 14.20 -0.66 -0.36
C PHE A 189 13.60 -2.07 -0.31
N GLN A 190 14.18 -2.97 0.47
CA GLN A 190 13.61 -4.30 0.71
C GLN A 190 12.46 -4.29 1.73
N GLY A 191 12.44 -3.29 2.63
CA GLY A 191 11.52 -3.20 3.75
C GLY A 191 11.90 -4.15 4.88
N SER A 192 11.85 -3.67 6.13
CA SER A 192 12.15 -4.49 7.30
C SER A 192 11.30 -4.07 8.51
N PHE A 193 10.73 -5.07 9.18
CA PHE A 193 9.95 -4.90 10.42
C PHE A 193 10.71 -5.37 11.66
N THR A 194 11.98 -5.76 11.50
CA THR A 194 12.78 -6.34 12.59
C THR A 194 13.00 -5.35 13.73
N SER A 195 13.05 -4.06 13.42
CA SER A 195 13.21 -2.97 14.40
C SER A 195 11.91 -2.55 15.10
N VAL A 196 10.78 -3.21 14.84
CA VAL A 196 9.54 -2.93 15.56
C VAL A 196 9.50 -3.75 16.85
N TYR A 197 9.45 -3.06 17.98
CA TYR A 197 9.31 -3.60 19.33
C TYR A 197 8.62 -2.57 20.24
N GLU A 198 8.29 -2.98 21.46
CA GLU A 198 7.68 -2.14 22.50
C GLU A 198 8.44 -0.82 22.71
N GLY A 199 7.72 0.31 22.77
CA GLY A 199 8.31 1.65 22.86
C GLY A 199 8.59 2.36 21.53
N GLN A 200 8.57 1.65 20.39
CA GLN A 200 8.66 2.27 19.06
C GLN A 200 7.38 2.13 18.21
N TYR A 201 6.59 1.08 18.46
CA TYR A 201 5.41 0.75 17.64
C TYR A 201 4.23 1.71 17.87
N GLU A 202 4.22 2.45 18.98
CA GLU A 202 3.16 3.37 19.37
C GLU A 202 2.98 4.50 18.35
N ILE A 203 4.06 4.85 17.64
CA ILE A 203 4.02 5.86 16.57
C ILE A 203 3.19 5.36 15.37
N LEU A 204 3.05 4.04 15.20
CA LEU A 204 2.22 3.45 14.14
C LEU A 204 0.73 3.73 14.33
N TRP A 205 0.28 4.13 15.53
CA TRP A 205 -1.10 4.56 15.74
C TRP A 205 -1.47 5.78 14.90
N ILE A 206 -0.51 6.62 14.52
CA ILE A 206 -0.73 7.73 13.57
C ILE A 206 -1.21 7.17 12.22
N VAL A 207 -0.62 6.07 11.74
CA VAL A 207 -1.05 5.40 10.49
C VAL A 207 -2.49 4.90 10.63
N THR A 208 -2.85 4.36 11.79
CA THR A 208 -4.23 3.90 12.05
C THR A 208 -5.24 5.05 11.93
N ILE A 209 -4.91 6.21 12.52
CA ILE A 209 -5.75 7.41 12.43
C ILE A 209 -5.90 7.86 10.98
N VAL A 210 -4.80 7.90 10.22
CA VAL A 210 -4.83 8.28 8.80
C VAL A 210 -5.68 7.30 7.99
N VAL A 211 -5.50 5.99 8.17
CA VAL A 211 -6.29 4.96 7.48
C VAL A 211 -7.78 5.11 7.83
N ALA A 212 -8.13 5.35 9.09
CA ALA A 212 -9.51 5.59 9.51
C ALA A 212 -10.11 6.84 8.85
N ILE A 213 -9.36 7.94 8.77
CA ILE A 213 -9.80 9.16 8.09
C ILE A 213 -10.05 8.89 6.60
N VAL A 214 -9.11 8.22 5.92
CA VAL A 214 -9.26 7.88 4.49
C VAL A 214 -10.46 6.97 4.28
N PHE A 215 -10.69 6.01 5.17
CA PHE A 215 -11.85 5.12 5.13
C PHE A 215 -13.18 5.89 5.26
N ILE A 216 -13.27 6.84 6.20
CA ILE A 216 -14.45 7.71 6.33
C ILE A 216 -14.65 8.58 5.08
N MET A 217 -13.56 9.01 4.43
CA MET A 217 -13.59 9.81 3.21
C MET A 217 -13.81 8.97 1.94
N ALA A 218 -13.90 7.65 2.03
CA ALA A 218 -13.97 6.75 0.88
C ALA A 218 -15.10 7.12 -0.08
N ASP A 219 -16.29 7.43 0.44
CA ASP A 219 -17.45 7.82 -0.37
C ASP A 219 -17.18 9.07 -1.23
N ARG A 220 -16.45 10.05 -0.67
CA ARG A 220 -16.08 11.27 -1.40
C ARG A 220 -15.05 10.98 -2.48
N LEU A 221 -14.09 10.11 -2.21
CA LEU A 221 -13.07 9.70 -3.18
C LEU A 221 -13.69 8.91 -4.34
N THR A 222 -14.67 8.05 -4.06
CA THR A 222 -15.44 7.36 -5.09
C THR A 222 -16.25 8.35 -5.94
N ALA A 223 -16.86 9.36 -5.33
CA ALA A 223 -17.58 10.40 -6.07
C ALA A 223 -16.68 11.20 -7.04
N VAL A 224 -15.40 11.40 -6.72
CA VAL A 224 -14.42 12.06 -7.60
C VAL A 224 -14.03 11.19 -8.80
N SER A 225 -14.15 9.87 -8.67
CA SER A 225 -13.80 8.93 -9.74
C SER A 225 -14.90 8.71 -10.78
N LEU A 226 -16.13 9.14 -10.49
CA LEU A 226 -17.31 9.11 -11.37
C LEU A 226 -17.34 10.33 -12.29
#